data_AF-A0A9P9DZE1-F1
#
_entry.id   AF-A0A9P9DZE1-F1
#
_cell.length_a   1.000
_cell.length_b   1.000
_cell.length_c   1.000
_cell.angle_alpha   90.00
_cell.angle_beta   90.00
_cell.angle_gamma   90.00
#
_symmetry.space_group_name_H-M   'P 1'
#
loop_
_entity.id
_entity.type
_entity.pdbx_description
1 polymer ?
#
loop_
_entity_poly.entity_id
_entity_poly.type
_entity_poly.pdbx_seq_one_letter_code
_entity_poly.pdbx_strand_id
1 'polypeptide(L)'
;MAPTVQLPTWEAQSQLQNVVGRPSSVSPDLEEFRGIPYGTVNERWTHSLLRTRLPSDEFDATKNGPKCPQPSGPNNSRTFQSYLPFPDDAESEFDCLNLFIIRPSGDALRRHGLDPVTSRLPVLVWIHGGGLAFGAATDPMWDPSRLVMRSLERGSPIIAVSINYRLNLFGFAASTDILRSQSPTSLRGVNFGLRDQKVALEWISRNIGAFGGDSSKVTIGGQSAGSLSVNVHLLEAEAKPETPLFRRAIMQSGAIGILGPIPMEEADKNWASLCKVCNVDSQASGQDRLDLIRKLPATTLIEAAGKLRLGRFLSVLDDFTIFEDDASLRSTVVDLGPVDITNRPSRSSNMHADILMGFNDAEMSFIKGLPSKWDIIKPIFAQTYTDPVLRSKILDAYFSGLSSEDDVLHGLHTFLNESTFELSVARARTSFRSRRRVEAHPEAKTVHSFHVEFGNPFPGPGQGISHHCTELIYLFEAFHDALALADQGILRPYQDPSESAGNGESQSTSNASDSEIKVQTGEGTTGHARTHLELARAIQDHWLDFIVPDEVALGGALDEITVFGKDLSTRVESLDGPAWQGRRERWALLAEDVPAMNRTRDMIMALHSF
;
A
#
# COMPACT_ATOMS: atom_id res chain seq x y z
N MET A 1 -31.15 -16.32 -1.86
CA MET A 1 -30.16 -17.42 -1.96
C MET A 1 -28.80 -16.83 -1.66
N ALA A 2 -27.88 -17.61 -1.08
CA ALA A 2 -26.49 -17.14 -0.93
C ALA A 2 -25.88 -16.93 -2.33
N PRO A 3 -25.06 -15.88 -2.52
CA PRO A 3 -24.28 -15.71 -3.75
C PRO A 3 -23.40 -16.94 -3.97
N THR A 4 -23.49 -17.57 -5.14
CA THR A 4 -22.64 -18.73 -5.49
C THR A 4 -21.98 -18.49 -6.83
N VAL A 5 -20.67 -18.73 -6.90
CA VAL A 5 -19.86 -18.65 -8.12
C VAL A 5 -19.31 -20.05 -8.45
N GLN A 6 -19.38 -20.44 -9.72
CA GLN A 6 -18.72 -21.66 -10.20
C GLN A 6 -17.31 -21.31 -10.69
N LEU A 7 -16.31 -21.85 -10.00
CA LEU A 7 -14.89 -21.62 -10.26
C LEU A 7 -14.26 -22.87 -10.88
N PRO A 8 -13.63 -22.79 -12.07
CA PRO A 8 -12.93 -23.92 -12.66
C PRO A 8 -11.60 -24.22 -11.95
N THR A 9 -11.25 -25.50 -11.85
CA THR A 9 -9.89 -25.94 -11.48
C THR A 9 -8.94 -25.87 -12.67
N TRP A 10 -7.67 -25.60 -12.39
CA TRP A 10 -6.58 -25.50 -13.37
C TRP A 10 -5.67 -26.73 -13.34
N GLU A 11 -6.30 -27.90 -13.37
CA GLU A 11 -5.63 -29.21 -13.41
C GLU A 11 -5.78 -29.84 -14.81
N ALA A 12 -5.13 -30.97 -15.06
CA ALA A 12 -5.20 -31.67 -16.35
C ALA A 12 -6.65 -32.02 -16.77
N GLN A 13 -7.52 -32.25 -15.79
CA GLN A 13 -8.97 -32.36 -15.98
C GLN A 13 -9.64 -31.27 -15.14
N SER A 14 -10.17 -30.24 -15.79
CA SER A 14 -10.86 -29.15 -15.11
C SER A 14 -12.20 -29.61 -14.54
N GLN A 15 -12.49 -29.20 -13.31
CA GLN A 15 -13.75 -29.43 -12.59
C GLN A 15 -14.28 -28.09 -12.08
N LEU A 16 -15.59 -27.97 -11.88
CA LEU A 16 -16.19 -26.77 -11.27
C LEU A 16 -16.29 -26.96 -9.75
N GLN A 17 -15.82 -25.96 -9.01
CA GLN A 17 -16.01 -25.84 -7.57
C GLN A 17 -16.97 -24.67 -7.28
N ASN A 18 -17.86 -24.84 -6.31
CA ASN A 18 -18.80 -23.82 -5.87
C ASN A 18 -18.15 -22.95 -4.79
N VAL A 19 -18.13 -21.64 -5.01
CA VAL A 19 -17.68 -20.64 -4.03
C VAL A 19 -18.91 -19.94 -3.49
N VAL A 20 -19.21 -20.15 -2.20
CA VAL A 20 -20.39 -19.59 -1.55
C VAL A 20 -20.01 -18.30 -0.81
N GLY A 21 -20.49 -17.16 -1.32
CA GLY A 21 -20.32 -15.85 -0.72
C GLY A 21 -21.52 -15.41 0.12
N ARG A 22 -21.55 -14.13 0.47
CA ARG A 22 -22.63 -13.50 1.25
C ARG A 22 -22.96 -12.09 0.73
N PRO A 23 -24.16 -11.55 0.98
CA PRO A 23 -24.42 -10.12 0.78
C PRO A 23 -23.48 -9.28 1.66
N SER A 24 -23.08 -8.09 1.17
CA SER A 24 -22.29 -7.15 1.97
C SER A 24 -23.10 -6.55 3.11
N SER A 25 -22.42 -6.26 4.22
CA SER A 25 -23.01 -5.49 5.33
C SER A 25 -23.24 -4.02 4.98
N VAL A 26 -22.53 -3.48 3.98
CA VAL A 26 -22.68 -2.09 3.52
C VAL A 26 -23.96 -1.92 2.69
N SER A 27 -24.28 -2.89 1.83
CA SER A 27 -25.48 -2.88 0.99
C SER A 27 -25.80 -4.28 0.45
N PRO A 28 -27.08 -4.67 0.38
CA PRO A 28 -27.49 -5.92 -0.28
C PRO A 28 -27.26 -5.91 -1.80
N ASP A 29 -26.94 -4.74 -2.36
CA ASP A 29 -26.58 -4.59 -3.77
C ASP A 29 -25.17 -5.07 -4.06
N LEU A 30 -24.39 -5.43 -3.03
CA LEU A 30 -23.06 -6.00 -3.15
C LEU A 30 -22.99 -7.41 -2.58
N GLU A 31 -22.08 -8.21 -3.15
CA GLU A 31 -21.75 -9.57 -2.74
C GLU A 31 -20.27 -9.65 -2.37
N GLU A 32 -19.98 -10.32 -1.26
CA GLU A 32 -18.65 -10.55 -0.71
C GLU A 32 -18.26 -12.02 -0.82
N PHE A 33 -17.02 -12.28 -1.23
CA PHE A 33 -16.38 -13.59 -1.19
C PHE A 33 -15.02 -13.44 -0.51
N ARG A 34 -14.87 -14.06 0.65
CA ARG A 34 -13.75 -13.86 1.58
C ARG A 34 -12.93 -15.14 1.73
N GLY A 35 -11.65 -14.97 2.07
CA GLY A 35 -10.76 -16.08 2.42
C GLY A 35 -10.43 -17.03 1.26
N ILE A 36 -10.65 -16.64 0.00
CA ILE A 36 -10.38 -17.50 -1.16
C ILE A 36 -8.86 -17.69 -1.32
N PRO A 37 -8.31 -18.91 -1.14
CA PRO A 37 -6.87 -19.12 -1.22
C PRO A 37 -6.39 -19.05 -2.67
N TYR A 38 -5.36 -18.24 -2.92
CA TYR A 38 -4.80 -18.05 -4.26
C TYR A 38 -3.44 -18.74 -4.46
N GLY A 39 -2.74 -19.03 -3.35
CA GLY A 39 -1.40 -19.60 -3.39
C GLY A 39 -1.15 -20.60 -2.26
N THR A 40 -0.03 -21.31 -2.35
CA THR A 40 0.47 -22.20 -1.30
C THR A 40 1.93 -21.89 -1.00
N VAL A 41 2.32 -22.12 0.27
CA VAL A 41 3.69 -22.02 0.75
C VAL A 41 3.99 -23.33 1.47
N ASN A 42 5.03 -24.04 1.03
CA ASN A 42 5.35 -25.36 1.57
C ASN A 42 6.26 -25.28 2.81
N GLU A 43 7.10 -24.25 2.88
CA GLU A 43 8.06 -24.04 3.97
C GLU A 43 8.39 -22.54 4.09
N ARG A 44 8.80 -22.09 5.28
CA ARG A 44 9.30 -20.71 5.46
C ARG A 44 10.42 -20.37 4.48
N TRP A 45 10.35 -19.15 3.96
CA TRP A 45 11.33 -18.57 3.03
C TRP A 45 11.51 -19.38 1.74
N THR A 46 10.38 -19.88 1.25
CA THR A 46 10.23 -20.41 -0.10
C THR A 46 9.24 -19.54 -0.89
N HIS A 47 9.42 -19.47 -2.20
CA HIS A 47 8.48 -18.78 -3.09
C HIS A 47 7.14 -19.50 -3.10
N SER A 48 6.05 -18.72 -3.08
CA SER A 48 4.71 -19.27 -3.20
C SER A 48 4.46 -19.86 -4.58
N LEU A 49 3.58 -20.85 -4.60
CA LEU A 49 3.09 -21.51 -5.81
C LEU A 49 1.64 -21.13 -6.05
N LEU A 50 1.27 -21.01 -7.33
CA LEU A 50 -0.10 -20.76 -7.72
C LEU A 50 -0.98 -21.94 -7.33
N ARG A 51 -2.10 -21.64 -6.67
CA ARG A 51 -3.08 -22.66 -6.31
C ARG A 51 -4.00 -22.93 -7.50
N THR A 52 -4.04 -24.17 -7.96
CA THR A 52 -4.85 -24.60 -9.12
C THR A 52 -6.25 -25.06 -8.77
N ARG A 53 -6.53 -25.35 -7.49
CA ARG A 53 -7.86 -25.71 -6.97
C ARG A 53 -8.07 -25.29 -5.51
N LEU A 54 -9.33 -25.04 -5.14
CA LEU A 54 -9.73 -24.74 -3.77
C LEU A 54 -9.65 -26.00 -2.88
N PRO A 55 -9.54 -25.83 -1.54
CA PRO A 55 -9.48 -26.94 -0.59
C PRO A 55 -10.68 -27.91 -0.64
N SER A 56 -11.85 -27.43 -1.04
CA SER A 56 -13.10 -28.18 -1.11
C SER A 56 -13.91 -27.81 -2.36
N ASP A 57 -14.74 -28.75 -2.83
CA ASP A 57 -15.59 -28.52 -4.01
C ASP A 57 -16.76 -27.59 -3.72
N GLU A 58 -17.18 -27.51 -2.46
CA GLU A 58 -18.01 -26.42 -1.94
C GLU A 58 -17.16 -25.64 -0.94
N PHE A 59 -16.76 -24.43 -1.31
CA PHE A 59 -15.90 -23.55 -0.52
C PHE A 59 -16.73 -22.43 0.13
N ASP A 60 -16.72 -22.40 1.46
CA ASP A 60 -17.36 -21.36 2.28
C ASP A 60 -16.50 -20.08 2.26
N ALA A 61 -16.86 -19.15 1.38
CA ALA A 61 -16.26 -17.81 1.28
C ALA A 61 -17.08 -16.74 2.03
N THR A 62 -17.90 -17.13 3.02
CA THR A 62 -18.69 -16.18 3.82
C THR A 62 -17.90 -15.62 5.01
N LYS A 63 -16.73 -16.18 5.31
CA LYS A 63 -15.88 -15.86 6.45
C LYS A 63 -14.52 -15.36 5.99
N ASN A 64 -13.90 -14.52 6.80
CA ASN A 64 -12.52 -14.13 6.58
C ASN A 64 -11.60 -15.37 6.62
N GLY A 65 -10.63 -15.41 5.70
CA GLY A 65 -9.52 -16.33 5.82
C GLY A 65 -8.51 -15.83 6.86
N PRO A 66 -7.52 -16.64 7.24
CA PRO A 66 -6.50 -16.19 8.17
C PRO A 66 -5.67 -15.05 7.55
N LYS A 67 -5.24 -14.09 8.38
CA LYS A 67 -4.26 -13.07 7.98
C LYS A 67 -2.84 -13.61 8.14
N CYS A 68 -1.86 -12.94 7.53
CA CYS A 68 -0.47 -13.36 7.68
C CYS A 68 0.05 -12.99 9.07
N PRO A 69 0.92 -13.83 9.67
CA PRO A 69 1.43 -13.56 11.01
C PRO A 69 2.21 -12.26 11.06
N GLN A 70 1.92 -11.44 12.07
CA GLN A 70 2.41 -10.07 12.15
C GLN A 70 2.45 -9.59 13.61
N PRO A 71 3.18 -8.51 13.91
CA PRO A 71 3.12 -7.90 15.24
C PRO A 71 1.68 -7.51 15.61
N SER A 72 1.37 -7.51 16.90
CA SER A 72 0.02 -7.23 17.41
C SER A 72 -0.46 -5.78 17.15
N GLY A 73 0.38 -4.89 16.63
CA GLY A 73 0.03 -3.48 16.42
C GLY A 73 0.65 -2.83 15.17
N PRO A 74 0.04 -1.74 14.66
CA PRO A 74 -1.30 -1.26 15.00
C PRO A 74 -2.38 -1.95 14.13
N ASN A 75 -3.04 -2.97 14.68
CA ASN A 75 -4.31 -3.50 14.14
C ASN A 75 -5.47 -2.62 14.64
N ASN A 76 -5.40 -1.31 14.39
CA ASN A 76 -6.38 -0.32 14.84
C ASN A 76 -6.38 0.91 13.93
N SER A 77 -7.36 1.79 14.12
CA SER A 77 -7.56 3.01 13.33
C SER A 77 -7.12 4.29 14.04
N ARG A 78 -6.30 4.19 15.11
CA ARG A 78 -5.93 5.34 15.96
C ARG A 78 -5.21 6.45 15.19
N THR A 79 -4.42 6.10 14.17
CA THR A 79 -3.74 7.06 13.29
C THR A 79 -4.71 8.00 12.58
N PHE A 80 -5.94 7.55 12.34
CA PHE A 80 -7.00 8.35 11.77
C PHE A 80 -7.80 9.12 12.81
N GLN A 81 -7.59 8.90 14.11
CA GLN A 81 -8.32 9.59 15.17
C GLN A 81 -9.85 9.36 15.11
N SER A 82 -10.26 8.28 14.46
CA SER A 82 -11.63 7.77 14.43
C SER A 82 -11.59 6.24 14.55
N TYR A 83 -12.67 5.64 15.05
CA TYR A 83 -12.71 4.23 15.40
C TYR A 83 -13.29 3.36 14.27
N LEU A 84 -12.64 2.23 14.00
CA LEU A 84 -13.18 1.14 13.20
C LEU A 84 -13.00 -0.19 13.95
N PRO A 85 -14.01 -1.07 13.92
CA PRO A 85 -13.87 -2.41 14.48
C PRO A 85 -13.03 -3.28 13.54
N PHE A 86 -11.85 -3.70 14.00
CA PHE A 86 -11.01 -4.65 13.28
C PHE A 86 -11.50 -6.08 13.52
N PRO A 87 -11.50 -6.95 12.50
CA PRO A 87 -11.87 -8.35 12.68
C PRO A 87 -10.79 -9.09 13.49
N ASP A 88 -11.23 -10.01 14.36
CA ASP A 88 -10.35 -10.93 15.08
C ASP A 88 -10.00 -12.15 14.19
N ASP A 89 -9.33 -11.86 13.07
CA ASP A 89 -8.93 -12.87 12.09
C ASP A 89 -7.75 -13.69 12.63
N ALA A 90 -7.88 -15.02 12.55
CA ALA A 90 -6.79 -15.94 12.91
C ALA A 90 -5.53 -15.69 12.07
N GLU A 91 -4.36 -16.00 12.60
CA GLU A 91 -3.09 -15.91 11.87
C GLU A 91 -2.64 -17.29 11.40
N SER A 92 -2.19 -17.41 10.15
CA SER A 92 -1.59 -18.66 9.63
C SER A 92 -0.43 -18.37 8.68
N GLU A 93 0.73 -18.99 8.91
CA GLU A 93 1.90 -18.84 8.04
C GLU A 93 1.69 -19.39 6.62
N PHE A 94 0.85 -20.41 6.50
CA PHE A 94 0.75 -21.21 5.27
C PHE A 94 -0.62 -21.08 4.58
N ASP A 95 -1.64 -20.57 5.28
CA ASP A 95 -2.99 -20.38 4.75
C ASP A 95 -3.36 -18.91 4.54
N CYS A 96 -2.48 -17.97 4.91
CA CYS A 96 -2.80 -16.54 4.79
C CYS A 96 -2.80 -15.99 3.36
N LEU A 97 -2.36 -16.76 2.35
CA LEU A 97 -2.38 -16.33 0.96
C LEU A 97 -3.81 -16.45 0.39
N ASN A 98 -4.66 -15.51 0.75
CA ASN A 98 -6.07 -15.46 0.37
C ASN A 98 -6.56 -14.07 -0.07
N LEU A 99 -7.74 -14.04 -0.69
CA LEU A 99 -8.36 -12.87 -1.31
C LEU A 99 -9.67 -12.50 -0.61
N PHE A 100 -9.97 -11.21 -0.62
CA PHE A 100 -11.31 -10.65 -0.39
C PHE A 100 -11.81 -10.03 -1.69
N ILE A 101 -12.89 -10.56 -2.25
CA ILE A 101 -13.53 -10.07 -3.47
C ILE A 101 -14.88 -9.45 -3.12
N ILE A 102 -15.13 -8.25 -3.64
CA ILE A 102 -16.45 -7.62 -3.59
C ILE A 102 -16.91 -7.20 -4.98
N ARG A 103 -18.18 -7.45 -5.29
CA ARG A 103 -18.79 -7.11 -6.57
C ARG A 103 -20.24 -6.65 -6.40
N PRO A 104 -20.82 -5.95 -7.38
CA PRO A 104 -22.26 -5.76 -7.46
C PRO A 104 -23.00 -7.09 -7.61
N SER A 105 -24.16 -7.21 -6.96
CA SER A 105 -25.04 -8.37 -7.09
C SER A 105 -25.65 -8.45 -8.48
N GLY A 106 -26.08 -9.65 -8.88
CA GLY A 106 -26.72 -9.82 -10.19
C GLY A 106 -27.98 -8.97 -10.36
N ASP A 107 -28.76 -8.78 -9.30
CA ASP A 107 -29.97 -7.95 -9.32
C ASP A 107 -29.66 -6.45 -9.35
N ALA A 108 -28.57 -6.02 -8.72
CA ALA A 108 -28.07 -4.67 -8.85
C ALA A 108 -27.63 -4.39 -10.30
N LEU A 109 -26.85 -5.28 -10.92
CA LEU A 109 -26.45 -5.13 -12.31
C LEU A 109 -27.66 -5.03 -13.25
N ARG A 110 -28.68 -5.89 -13.08
CA ARG A 110 -29.92 -5.85 -13.88
C ARG A 110 -30.66 -4.53 -13.75
N ARG A 111 -30.79 -3.98 -12.52
CA ARG A 111 -31.42 -2.66 -12.30
C ARG A 111 -30.68 -1.53 -13.00
N HIS A 112 -29.38 -1.68 -13.20
CA HIS A 112 -28.54 -0.73 -13.95
C HIS A 112 -28.41 -1.08 -15.45
N GLY A 113 -29.26 -1.98 -15.97
CA GLY A 113 -29.30 -2.32 -17.39
C GLY A 113 -28.13 -3.20 -17.88
N LEU A 114 -27.43 -3.86 -16.96
CA LEU A 114 -26.31 -4.75 -17.24
C LEU A 114 -26.70 -6.22 -17.06
N ASP A 115 -26.11 -7.10 -17.87
CA ASP A 115 -26.35 -8.53 -17.79
C ASP A 115 -25.27 -9.17 -16.90
N PRO A 116 -25.62 -9.75 -15.74
CA PRO A 116 -24.64 -10.35 -14.83
C PRO A 116 -23.87 -11.55 -15.40
N VAL A 117 -24.33 -12.14 -16.51
CA VAL A 117 -23.68 -13.26 -17.19
C VAL A 117 -22.69 -12.78 -18.26
N THR A 118 -23.06 -11.75 -19.03
CA THR A 118 -22.26 -11.31 -20.18
C THR A 118 -21.45 -10.04 -19.93
N SER A 119 -21.86 -9.17 -19.00
CA SER A 119 -21.10 -7.99 -18.62
C SER A 119 -19.79 -8.41 -17.97
N ARG A 120 -18.67 -7.86 -18.47
CA ARG A 120 -17.32 -8.08 -17.93
C ARG A 120 -16.82 -6.77 -17.34
N LEU A 121 -16.74 -6.72 -16.02
CA LEU A 121 -16.48 -5.49 -15.28
C LEU A 121 -14.98 -5.21 -15.12
N PRO A 122 -14.52 -3.95 -15.17
CA PRO A 122 -13.17 -3.60 -14.73
C PRO A 122 -12.88 -4.08 -13.32
N VAL A 123 -11.62 -4.43 -13.04
CA VAL A 123 -11.21 -5.04 -11.77
C VAL A 123 -10.15 -4.15 -11.12
N LEU A 124 -10.43 -3.66 -9.91
CA LEU A 124 -9.43 -3.06 -9.03
C LEU A 124 -8.83 -4.14 -8.13
N VAL A 125 -7.51 -4.28 -8.12
CA VAL A 125 -6.78 -5.15 -7.19
C VAL A 125 -6.03 -4.27 -6.19
N TRP A 126 -6.39 -4.36 -4.93
CA TRP A 126 -5.81 -3.58 -3.85
C TRP A 126 -4.69 -4.35 -3.14
N ILE A 127 -3.50 -3.76 -3.14
CA ILE A 127 -2.33 -4.21 -2.38
C ILE A 127 -2.18 -3.28 -1.18
N HIS A 128 -2.46 -3.79 0.01
CA HIS A 128 -2.48 -2.97 1.23
C HIS A 128 -1.10 -2.47 1.64
N GLY A 129 -1.09 -1.41 2.47
CA GLY A 129 0.12 -0.84 3.07
C GLY A 129 0.57 -1.59 4.33
N GLY A 130 1.09 -0.85 5.31
CA GLY A 130 1.52 -1.41 6.61
C GLY A 130 3.02 -1.71 6.70
N GLY A 131 3.85 -0.99 5.93
CA GLY A 131 5.30 -1.02 6.07
C GLY A 131 5.96 -2.36 5.76
N LEU A 132 5.31 -3.20 4.95
CA LEU A 132 5.64 -4.61 4.72
C LEU A 132 5.62 -5.46 5.99
N ALA A 133 5.00 -5.00 7.08
CA ALA A 133 5.12 -5.61 8.40
C ALA A 133 3.79 -6.04 9.03
N PHE A 134 2.71 -5.35 8.70
CA PHE A 134 1.35 -5.61 9.18
C PHE A 134 0.31 -5.22 8.10
N GLY A 135 -0.95 -5.53 8.36
CA GLY A 135 -2.09 -5.30 7.48
C GLY A 135 -2.76 -6.60 7.03
N ALA A 136 -4.00 -6.48 6.58
CA ALA A 136 -4.76 -7.56 5.96
C ALA A 136 -5.69 -7.06 4.84
N ALA A 137 -6.05 -7.97 3.93
CA ALA A 137 -7.03 -7.74 2.88
C ALA A 137 -8.41 -7.29 3.41
N THR A 138 -8.72 -7.69 4.64
CA THR A 138 -10.00 -7.50 5.32
C THR A 138 -10.01 -6.33 6.30
N ASP A 139 -8.90 -5.57 6.40
CA ASP A 139 -8.84 -4.41 7.29
C ASP A 139 -9.85 -3.34 6.86
N PRO A 140 -10.64 -2.79 7.81
CA PRO A 140 -11.75 -1.89 7.49
C PRO A 140 -11.30 -0.53 6.94
N MET A 141 -10.04 -0.15 7.15
CA MET A 141 -9.47 1.12 6.67
C MET A 141 -9.42 1.24 5.14
N TRP A 142 -9.47 0.12 4.44
CA TRP A 142 -9.47 0.06 2.97
C TRP A 142 -10.49 -0.95 2.44
N ASP A 143 -11.63 -1.06 3.11
CA ASP A 143 -12.75 -1.84 2.61
C ASP A 143 -13.27 -1.19 1.30
N PRO A 144 -13.20 -1.88 0.14
CA PRO A 144 -13.57 -1.30 -1.13
C PRO A 144 -15.09 -1.23 -1.37
N SER A 145 -15.93 -1.68 -0.44
CA SER A 145 -17.39 -1.73 -0.58
C SER A 145 -18.00 -0.41 -1.06
N ARG A 146 -17.61 0.72 -0.46
CA ARG A 146 -18.19 2.02 -0.81
C ARG A 146 -17.70 2.56 -2.14
N LEU A 147 -16.45 2.25 -2.52
CA LEU A 147 -15.96 2.54 -3.87
C LEU A 147 -16.71 1.71 -4.94
N VAL A 148 -16.99 0.44 -4.66
CA VAL A 148 -17.80 -0.41 -5.56
C VAL A 148 -19.24 0.09 -5.63
N MET A 149 -19.86 0.47 -4.50
CA MET A 149 -21.18 1.13 -4.52
C MET A 149 -21.16 2.39 -5.39
N ARG A 150 -20.17 3.27 -5.23
CA ARG A 150 -20.05 4.48 -6.02
C ARG A 150 -19.97 4.18 -7.52
N SER A 151 -19.20 3.15 -7.90
CA SER A 151 -19.10 2.73 -9.31
C SER A 151 -20.44 2.26 -9.89
N LEU A 152 -21.25 1.59 -9.09
CA LEU A 152 -22.59 1.14 -9.47
C LEU A 152 -23.54 2.35 -9.62
N GLU A 153 -23.53 3.28 -8.67
CA GLU A 153 -24.32 4.53 -8.73
C GLU A 153 -24.03 5.36 -9.99
N ARG A 154 -22.76 5.36 -10.43
CA ARG A 154 -22.33 6.01 -11.68
C ARG A 154 -22.76 5.29 -12.96
N GLY A 155 -23.28 4.07 -12.86
CA GLY A 155 -23.57 3.22 -14.02
C GLY A 155 -22.34 2.62 -14.68
N SER A 156 -21.19 2.64 -14.01
CA SER A 156 -19.90 2.16 -14.50
C SER A 156 -19.26 1.20 -13.48
N PRO A 157 -19.92 0.06 -13.15
CA PRO A 157 -19.55 -0.76 -12.02
C PRO A 157 -18.19 -1.45 -12.18
N ILE A 158 -17.50 -1.63 -11.06
CA ILE A 158 -16.24 -2.38 -10.97
C ILE A 158 -16.36 -3.57 -10.00
N ILE A 159 -15.39 -4.49 -10.08
CA ILE A 159 -15.12 -5.48 -9.03
C ILE A 159 -13.86 -5.03 -8.29
N ALA A 160 -13.81 -5.20 -6.97
CA ALA A 160 -12.60 -4.97 -6.19
C ALA A 160 -12.10 -6.26 -5.54
N VAL A 161 -10.79 -6.45 -5.52
CA VAL A 161 -10.09 -7.61 -4.94
C VAL A 161 -8.97 -7.11 -4.04
N SER A 162 -9.08 -7.33 -2.73
CA SER A 162 -7.99 -7.10 -1.78
C SER A 162 -7.24 -8.39 -1.52
N ILE A 163 -5.91 -8.33 -1.39
CA ILE A 163 -5.05 -9.52 -1.27
C ILE A 163 -4.25 -9.49 0.03
N ASN A 164 -4.17 -10.64 0.70
CA ASN A 164 -3.16 -10.87 1.74
C ASN A 164 -1.86 -11.32 1.06
N TYR A 165 -0.71 -10.97 1.61
CA TYR A 165 0.61 -11.45 1.17
C TYR A 165 1.51 -11.59 2.40
N ARG A 166 2.54 -12.45 2.37
CA ARG A 166 3.40 -12.61 3.57
C ARG A 166 4.11 -11.30 3.90
N LEU A 167 4.13 -10.98 5.18
CA LEU A 167 4.67 -9.76 5.76
C LEU A 167 5.86 -10.06 6.65
N ASN A 168 6.57 -9.00 7.03
CA ASN A 168 7.67 -8.97 7.97
C ASN A 168 8.70 -10.07 7.67
N LEU A 169 9.26 -10.72 8.69
CA LEU A 169 10.21 -11.82 8.52
C LEU A 169 9.68 -12.98 7.65
N PHE A 170 8.37 -13.21 7.56
CA PHE A 170 7.81 -14.32 6.77
C PHE A 170 7.83 -14.05 5.27
N GLY A 171 7.66 -12.79 4.88
CA GLY A 171 7.67 -12.35 3.47
C GLY A 171 9.00 -11.75 3.02
N PHE A 172 9.78 -11.20 3.94
CA PHE A 172 10.91 -10.30 3.62
C PHE A 172 12.19 -10.61 4.41
N ALA A 173 12.25 -11.69 5.19
CA ALA A 173 13.56 -12.15 5.66
C ALA A 173 14.43 -12.55 4.48
N ALA A 174 15.67 -12.10 4.52
CA ALA A 174 16.65 -12.30 3.48
C ALA A 174 18.02 -12.47 4.12
N SER A 175 18.80 -13.38 3.56
CA SER A 175 20.19 -13.61 3.92
C SER A 175 20.87 -14.47 2.88
N THR A 176 22.19 -14.43 2.89
CA THR A 176 23.03 -15.36 2.13
C THR A 176 22.79 -16.81 2.56
N ASP A 177 22.42 -17.07 3.82
CA ASP A 177 22.03 -18.41 4.29
C ASP A 177 20.79 -18.92 3.55
N ILE A 178 19.75 -18.08 3.44
CA ILE A 178 18.51 -18.41 2.70
C ILE A 178 18.85 -18.65 1.23
N LEU A 179 19.58 -17.75 0.57
CA LEU A 179 19.91 -17.87 -0.86
C LEU A 179 20.74 -19.12 -1.20
N ARG A 180 21.64 -19.53 -0.30
CA ARG A 180 22.48 -20.75 -0.49
C ARG A 180 21.68 -22.04 -0.29
N SER A 181 20.61 -22.01 0.50
CA SER A 181 19.74 -23.17 0.71
C SER A 181 18.84 -23.48 -0.49
N GLN A 182 18.67 -22.54 -1.42
CA GLN A 182 17.77 -22.68 -2.55
C GLN A 182 18.36 -23.55 -3.66
N SER A 183 17.52 -24.39 -4.26
CA SER A 183 17.94 -25.21 -5.39
C SER A 183 18.26 -24.33 -6.61
N PRO A 184 19.35 -24.61 -7.35
CA PRO A 184 19.63 -23.96 -8.64
C PRO A 184 18.55 -24.19 -9.71
N THR A 185 17.72 -25.22 -9.54
CA THR A 185 16.66 -25.60 -10.50
C THR A 185 15.29 -24.99 -10.20
N SER A 186 15.14 -24.29 -9.06
CA SER A 186 13.91 -23.58 -8.69
C SER A 186 14.07 -22.08 -8.89
N LEU A 187 12.97 -21.33 -8.83
CA LEU A 187 13.03 -19.87 -8.70
C LEU A 187 13.90 -19.51 -7.48
N ARG A 188 14.90 -18.66 -7.69
CA ARG A 188 15.84 -18.19 -6.67
C ARG A 188 15.52 -16.75 -6.29
N GLY A 189 16.04 -16.34 -5.14
CA GLY A 189 15.90 -14.99 -4.62
C GLY A 189 15.10 -14.94 -3.33
N VAL A 190 14.96 -13.74 -2.81
CA VAL A 190 14.19 -13.43 -1.59
C VAL A 190 12.96 -12.62 -1.98
N ASN A 191 12.53 -11.64 -1.17
CA ASN A 191 11.35 -10.83 -1.46
C ASN A 191 10.07 -11.67 -1.66
N PHE A 192 9.91 -12.73 -0.86
CA PHE A 192 8.82 -13.70 -0.97
C PHE A 192 7.42 -13.08 -0.97
N GLY A 193 7.22 -12.02 -0.18
CA GLY A 193 5.96 -11.27 -0.16
C GLY A 193 5.61 -10.62 -1.51
N LEU A 194 6.60 -10.17 -2.28
CA LEU A 194 6.37 -9.62 -3.63
C LEU A 194 5.99 -10.74 -4.62
N ARG A 195 6.60 -11.93 -4.48
CA ARG A 195 6.18 -13.12 -5.25
C ARG A 195 4.74 -13.52 -4.89
N ASP A 196 4.36 -13.47 -3.62
CA ASP A 196 2.98 -13.76 -3.20
C ASP A 196 1.97 -12.84 -3.89
N GLN A 197 2.27 -11.55 -3.99
CA GLN A 197 1.42 -10.60 -4.70
C GLN A 197 1.31 -10.94 -6.20
N LYS A 198 2.43 -11.32 -6.83
CA LYS A 198 2.43 -11.77 -8.22
C LYS A 198 1.56 -13.02 -8.43
N VAL A 199 1.66 -14.00 -7.54
CA VAL A 199 0.83 -15.22 -7.60
C VAL A 199 -0.65 -14.88 -7.43
N ALA A 200 -1.01 -13.90 -6.60
CA ALA A 200 -2.38 -13.39 -6.53
C ALA A 200 -2.83 -12.77 -7.87
N LEU A 201 -1.99 -11.95 -8.51
CA LEU A 201 -2.30 -11.36 -9.82
C LEU A 201 -2.46 -12.44 -10.91
N GLU A 202 -1.65 -13.50 -10.89
CA GLU A 202 -1.80 -14.67 -11.76
C GLU A 202 -3.13 -15.39 -11.51
N TRP A 203 -3.49 -15.61 -10.25
CA TRP A 203 -4.77 -16.21 -9.89
C TRP A 203 -5.94 -15.35 -10.37
N ILE A 204 -5.90 -14.04 -10.14
CA ILE A 204 -6.94 -13.09 -10.57
C ILE A 204 -7.07 -13.11 -12.08
N SER A 205 -5.94 -13.11 -12.82
CA SER A 205 -5.96 -13.17 -14.27
C SER A 205 -6.66 -14.40 -14.83
N ARG A 206 -6.65 -15.52 -14.09
CA ARG A 206 -7.29 -16.78 -14.49
C ARG A 206 -8.75 -16.86 -14.08
N ASN A 207 -9.05 -16.37 -12.88
CA ASN A 207 -10.26 -16.74 -12.17
C ASN A 207 -11.31 -15.63 -12.10
N ILE A 208 -10.92 -14.35 -12.26
CA ILE A 208 -11.85 -13.24 -12.01
C ILE A 208 -13.04 -13.19 -12.97
N GLY A 209 -12.92 -13.84 -14.14
CA GLY A 209 -14.03 -14.01 -15.08
C GLY A 209 -15.23 -14.76 -14.49
N ALA A 210 -15.00 -15.71 -13.58
CA ALA A 210 -16.07 -16.41 -12.87
C ALA A 210 -16.87 -15.49 -11.94
N PHE A 211 -16.22 -14.43 -11.44
CA PHE A 211 -16.85 -13.41 -10.60
C PHE A 211 -17.51 -12.28 -11.41
N GLY A 212 -17.46 -12.33 -12.75
CA GLY A 212 -18.00 -11.28 -13.64
C GLY A 212 -16.98 -10.22 -14.04
N GLY A 213 -15.70 -10.40 -13.69
CA GLY A 213 -14.63 -9.46 -14.03
C GLY A 213 -14.08 -9.66 -15.43
N ASP A 214 -13.54 -8.59 -16.00
CA ASP A 214 -12.73 -8.61 -17.20
C ASP A 214 -11.26 -8.67 -16.81
N SER A 215 -10.61 -9.82 -17.03
CA SER A 215 -9.21 -9.96 -16.67
C SER A 215 -8.30 -9.01 -17.47
N SER A 216 -8.68 -8.60 -18.68
CA SER A 216 -7.92 -7.62 -19.48
C SER A 216 -8.00 -6.19 -18.94
N LYS A 217 -9.01 -5.90 -18.09
CA LYS A 217 -9.26 -4.58 -17.49
C LYS A 217 -8.87 -4.51 -16.01
N VAL A 218 -7.80 -5.23 -15.62
CA VAL A 218 -7.26 -5.19 -14.27
C VAL A 218 -6.43 -3.91 -14.04
N THR A 219 -6.74 -3.21 -12.95
CA THR A 219 -5.97 -2.08 -12.40
C THR A 219 -5.44 -2.50 -11.04
N ILE A 220 -4.12 -2.41 -10.81
CA ILE A 220 -3.55 -2.60 -9.47
C ILE A 220 -3.49 -1.26 -8.74
N GLY A 221 -3.77 -1.22 -7.46
CA GLY A 221 -3.69 -0.03 -6.63
C GLY A 221 -3.06 -0.36 -5.28
N GLY A 222 -2.33 0.59 -4.69
CA GLY A 222 -1.77 0.40 -3.37
C GLY A 222 -1.34 1.70 -2.70
N GLN A 223 -1.22 1.64 -1.38
CA GLN A 223 -0.83 2.75 -0.53
C GLN A 223 0.44 2.40 0.27
N SER A 224 1.35 3.35 0.45
CA SER A 224 2.59 3.18 1.22
C SER A 224 3.42 1.98 0.72
N ALA A 225 3.68 0.99 1.57
CA ALA A 225 4.30 -0.27 1.21
C ALA A 225 3.59 -0.99 0.05
N GLY A 226 2.27 -0.92 -0.03
CA GLY A 226 1.48 -1.45 -1.14
C GLY A 226 1.72 -0.68 -2.44
N SER A 227 1.95 0.64 -2.36
CA SER A 227 2.35 1.46 -3.51
C SER A 227 3.78 1.14 -3.98
N LEU A 228 4.71 0.87 -3.05
CA LEU A 228 6.03 0.31 -3.38
C LEU A 228 5.89 -1.03 -4.10
N SER A 229 5.01 -1.91 -3.63
CA SER A 229 4.70 -3.17 -4.32
C SER A 229 4.15 -2.94 -5.73
N VAL A 230 3.19 -2.01 -5.91
CA VAL A 230 2.69 -1.61 -7.25
C VAL A 230 3.84 -1.13 -8.14
N ASN A 231 4.78 -0.35 -7.60
CA ASN A 231 5.95 0.11 -8.35
C ASN A 231 6.84 -1.06 -8.81
N VAL A 232 7.09 -2.05 -7.95
CA VAL A 232 7.84 -3.27 -8.30
C VAL A 232 7.15 -4.03 -9.43
N HIS A 233 5.83 -4.25 -9.33
CA HIS A 233 5.07 -4.95 -10.38
C HIS A 233 5.04 -4.18 -11.70
N LEU A 234 5.02 -2.84 -11.66
CA LEU A 234 5.16 -2.00 -12.85
C LEU A 234 6.52 -2.18 -13.52
N LEU A 235 7.61 -2.19 -12.74
CA LEU A 235 8.97 -2.38 -13.28
C LEU A 235 9.12 -3.77 -13.92
N GLU A 236 8.55 -4.80 -13.30
CA GLU A 236 8.53 -6.13 -13.91
C GLU A 236 7.71 -6.16 -15.21
N ALA A 237 6.53 -5.53 -15.22
CA ALA A 237 5.68 -5.47 -16.40
C ALA A 237 6.36 -4.72 -17.57
N GLU A 238 7.17 -3.69 -17.29
CA GLU A 238 8.00 -3.02 -18.32
C GLU A 238 9.19 -3.87 -18.79
N ALA A 239 9.67 -4.80 -17.96
CA ALA A 239 10.69 -5.78 -18.34
C ALA A 239 10.13 -6.96 -19.13
N LYS A 240 8.84 -7.30 -18.91
CA LYS A 240 8.14 -8.44 -19.51
C LYS A 240 6.79 -8.02 -20.13
N PRO A 241 6.78 -7.08 -21.10
CA PRO A 241 5.56 -6.48 -21.63
C PRO A 241 4.70 -7.46 -22.47
N GLU A 242 5.22 -8.64 -22.78
CA GLU A 242 4.53 -9.73 -23.48
C GLU A 242 3.59 -10.54 -22.58
N THR A 243 3.73 -10.46 -21.26
CA THR A 243 2.89 -11.19 -20.29
C THR A 243 2.15 -10.29 -19.28
N PRO A 244 1.48 -9.20 -19.72
CA PRO A 244 0.98 -8.16 -18.80
C PRO A 244 -0.13 -8.70 -17.91
N LEU A 245 0.00 -8.61 -16.58
CA LEU A 245 -1.02 -9.05 -15.61
C LEU A 245 -2.12 -8.00 -15.37
N PHE A 246 -1.82 -6.72 -15.60
CA PHE A 246 -2.70 -5.58 -15.41
C PHE A 246 -2.51 -4.56 -16.53
N ARG A 247 -3.49 -3.67 -16.73
CA ARG A 247 -3.45 -2.59 -17.74
C ARG A 247 -3.20 -1.21 -17.15
N ARG A 248 -3.39 -1.04 -15.83
CA ARG A 248 -3.23 0.24 -15.12
C ARG A 248 -2.72 0.03 -13.70
N ALA A 249 -2.10 1.08 -13.15
CA ALA A 249 -1.56 1.09 -11.80
C ALA A 249 -1.84 2.41 -11.07
N ILE A 250 -2.21 2.33 -9.79
CA ILE A 250 -2.40 3.48 -8.90
C ILE A 250 -1.42 3.40 -7.74
N MET A 251 -0.62 4.44 -7.55
CA MET A 251 0.45 4.51 -6.55
C MET A 251 0.22 5.66 -5.57
N GLN A 252 -0.14 5.35 -4.32
CA GLN A 252 -0.37 6.35 -3.28
C GLN A 252 0.78 6.33 -2.26
N SER A 253 1.54 7.41 -2.18
CA SER A 253 2.51 7.63 -1.11
C SER A 253 3.58 6.54 -1.01
N GLY A 254 4.07 6.01 -2.14
CA GLY A 254 5.16 5.04 -2.11
C GLY A 254 5.70 4.61 -3.47
N ALA A 255 7.00 4.35 -3.51
CA ALA A 255 7.74 3.79 -4.63
C ALA A 255 9.03 3.14 -4.10
N ILE A 256 9.81 2.46 -4.95
CA ILE A 256 11.15 2.01 -4.57
C ILE A 256 11.96 3.17 -3.97
N GLY A 257 12.60 2.92 -2.82
CA GLY A 257 13.29 3.92 -2.00
C GLY A 257 12.68 4.08 -0.61
N ILE A 258 11.35 3.87 -0.44
CA ILE A 258 10.71 4.09 0.86
C ILE A 258 10.97 2.97 1.89
N LEU A 259 11.08 1.73 1.42
CA LEU A 259 11.19 0.50 2.24
C LEU A 259 12.12 -0.52 1.56
N GLY A 260 13.24 -0.01 1.04
CA GLY A 260 14.21 -0.78 0.27
C GLY A 260 14.13 -0.52 -1.25
N PRO A 261 14.88 -1.29 -2.06
CA PRO A 261 15.65 -2.44 -1.64
C PRO A 261 16.89 -2.06 -0.82
N ILE A 262 17.12 -2.73 0.30
CA ILE A 262 18.40 -2.64 1.02
C ILE A 262 19.43 -3.60 0.41
N PRO A 263 20.74 -3.33 0.51
CA PRO A 263 21.76 -4.27 0.07
C PRO A 263 21.70 -5.59 0.86
N MET A 264 22.06 -6.70 0.23
CA MET A 264 22.14 -8.02 0.89
C MET A 264 23.02 -8.01 2.16
N GLU A 265 24.08 -7.21 2.19
CA GLU A 265 24.93 -7.08 3.38
C GLU A 265 24.16 -6.57 4.62
N GLU A 266 23.24 -5.62 4.42
CA GLU A 266 22.39 -5.12 5.50
C GLU A 266 21.36 -6.19 5.92
N ALA A 267 20.80 -6.92 4.96
CA ALA A 267 19.92 -8.04 5.24
C ALA A 267 20.63 -9.15 6.05
N ASP A 268 21.89 -9.47 5.73
CA ASP A 268 22.71 -10.42 6.47
C ASP A 268 22.99 -9.95 7.91
N LYS A 269 23.20 -8.65 8.15
CA LYS A 269 23.33 -8.08 9.51
C LYS A 269 22.04 -8.23 10.31
N ASN A 270 20.89 -8.00 9.67
CA ASN A 270 19.58 -8.17 10.30
C ASN A 270 19.31 -9.65 10.61
N TRP A 271 19.65 -10.56 9.68
CA TRP A 271 19.56 -12.00 9.87
C TRP A 271 20.45 -12.51 11.01
N ALA A 272 21.71 -12.10 11.06
CA ALA A 272 22.62 -12.45 12.14
C ALA A 272 22.11 -11.94 13.52
N SER A 273 21.51 -10.75 13.55
CA SER A 273 20.89 -10.21 14.76
C SER A 273 19.67 -11.04 15.19
N LEU A 274 18.84 -11.48 14.25
CA LEU A 274 17.73 -12.40 14.51
C LEU A 274 18.25 -13.73 15.08
N CYS A 275 19.25 -14.35 14.44
CA CYS A 275 19.88 -15.59 14.93
C CYS A 275 20.32 -15.44 16.39
N LYS A 276 21.01 -14.33 16.71
CA LYS A 276 21.47 -14.04 18.07
C LYS A 276 20.32 -13.91 19.06
N VAL A 277 19.25 -13.18 18.73
CA VAL A 277 18.07 -13.03 19.59
C VAL A 277 17.34 -14.36 19.80
N CYS A 278 17.36 -15.22 18.78
CA CYS A 278 16.80 -16.57 18.82
C CYS A 278 17.71 -17.62 19.47
N ASN A 279 18.87 -17.22 20.02
CA ASN A 279 19.89 -18.12 20.61
C ASN A 279 20.39 -19.21 19.64
N VAL A 280 20.48 -18.87 18.35
CA VAL A 280 21.07 -19.73 17.32
C VAL A 280 22.57 -19.43 17.23
N ASP A 281 23.40 -20.48 17.31
CA ASP A 281 24.85 -20.34 17.36
C ASP A 281 25.42 -19.70 16.09
N SER A 282 26.22 -18.65 16.28
CA SER A 282 26.98 -17.96 15.22
C SER A 282 27.98 -18.86 14.50
N GLN A 283 28.47 -19.92 15.16
CA GLN A 283 29.45 -20.86 14.60
C GLN A 283 28.79 -22.01 13.82
N ALA A 284 27.46 -22.17 13.92
CA ALA A 284 26.74 -23.16 13.13
C ALA A 284 26.84 -22.84 11.63
N SER A 285 26.73 -23.86 10.76
CA SER A 285 26.71 -23.61 9.32
C SER A 285 25.46 -22.80 8.92
N GLY A 286 25.48 -22.13 7.77
CA GLY A 286 24.32 -21.35 7.29
C GLY A 286 23.04 -22.19 7.18
N GLN A 287 23.17 -23.45 6.76
CA GLN A 287 22.05 -24.39 6.69
C GLN A 287 21.54 -24.76 8.09
N ASP A 288 22.44 -25.05 9.05
CA ASP A 288 22.04 -25.39 10.41
C ASP A 288 21.31 -24.22 11.09
N ARG A 289 21.79 -22.98 10.88
CA ARG A 289 21.11 -21.78 11.38
C ARG A 289 19.70 -21.67 10.81
N LEU A 290 19.55 -21.85 9.50
CA LEU A 290 18.25 -21.79 8.83
C LEU A 290 17.30 -22.87 9.38
N ASP A 291 17.76 -24.11 9.48
CA ASP A 291 16.98 -25.24 9.97
C ASP A 291 16.54 -25.07 11.43
N LEU A 292 17.36 -24.44 12.27
CA LEU A 292 17.01 -24.11 13.65
C LEU A 292 15.92 -23.03 13.72
N ILE A 293 16.05 -21.94 12.96
CA ILE A 293 15.05 -20.86 12.98
C ILE A 293 13.71 -21.32 12.36
N ARG A 294 13.74 -22.18 11.34
CA ARG A 294 12.52 -22.77 10.76
C ARG A 294 11.67 -23.56 11.76
N LYS A 295 12.29 -24.11 12.81
CA LYS A 295 11.60 -24.89 13.86
C LYS A 295 10.96 -24.03 14.94
N LEU A 296 11.29 -22.74 15.02
CA LEU A 296 10.74 -21.85 16.04
C LEU A 296 9.26 -21.54 15.77
N PRO A 297 8.38 -21.37 16.78
CA PRO A 297 7.02 -20.90 16.56
C PRO A 297 6.97 -19.52 15.89
N ALA A 298 5.92 -19.25 15.10
CA ALA A 298 5.71 -17.93 14.47
C ALA A 298 5.74 -16.78 15.48
N THR A 299 5.04 -16.96 16.60
CA THR A 299 4.97 -15.99 17.69
C THR A 299 6.35 -15.66 18.27
N THR A 300 7.19 -16.68 18.49
CA THR A 300 8.58 -16.49 18.94
C THR A 300 9.39 -15.67 17.94
N LEU A 301 9.21 -15.88 16.63
CA LEU A 301 9.90 -15.10 15.61
C LEU A 301 9.41 -13.66 15.53
N ILE A 302 8.10 -13.43 15.67
CA ILE A 302 7.52 -12.08 15.72
C ILE A 302 8.05 -11.31 16.93
N GLU A 303 8.07 -11.93 18.11
CA GLU A 303 8.65 -11.35 19.33
C GLU A 303 10.15 -11.07 19.17
N ALA A 304 10.90 -11.98 18.55
CA ALA A 304 12.32 -11.79 18.27
C ALA A 304 12.55 -10.62 17.31
N ALA A 305 11.76 -10.54 16.23
CA ALA A 305 11.80 -9.42 15.29
C ALA A 305 11.44 -8.09 15.96
N GLY A 306 10.47 -8.08 16.88
CA GLY A 306 10.09 -6.90 17.66
C GLY A 306 11.19 -6.39 18.60
N LYS A 307 12.12 -7.25 19.03
CA LYS A 307 13.32 -6.86 19.78
C LYS A 307 14.41 -6.27 18.90
N LEU A 308 14.34 -6.47 17.59
CA LEU A 308 15.27 -5.84 16.65
C LEU A 308 14.91 -4.37 16.48
N ARG A 309 15.93 -3.52 16.38
CA ARG A 309 15.83 -2.05 16.42
C ARG A 309 14.88 -1.43 15.39
N LEU A 310 14.45 -2.18 14.36
CA LEU A 310 13.52 -1.72 13.31
C LEU A 310 12.17 -2.44 13.29
N GLY A 311 12.00 -3.57 13.99
CA GLY A 311 10.76 -4.36 14.03
C GLY A 311 10.20 -4.85 12.69
N ARG A 312 10.93 -4.62 11.58
CA ARG A 312 10.45 -4.77 10.19
C ARG A 312 11.57 -5.27 9.29
N PHE A 313 11.23 -6.16 8.38
CA PHE A 313 12.09 -6.63 7.29
C PHE A 313 11.66 -5.96 5.99
N LEU A 314 12.63 -5.47 5.21
CA LEU A 314 12.43 -4.66 4.01
C LEU A 314 12.65 -5.45 2.73
N SER A 315 12.31 -4.88 1.57
CA SER A 315 12.74 -5.47 0.31
C SER A 315 14.27 -5.41 0.17
N VAL A 316 14.84 -6.33 -0.59
CA VAL A 316 16.29 -6.53 -0.69
C VAL A 316 16.74 -6.60 -2.14
N LEU A 317 17.91 -6.00 -2.42
CA LEU A 317 18.66 -6.17 -3.65
C LEU A 317 19.41 -7.50 -3.54
N ASP A 318 18.97 -8.50 -4.31
CA ASP A 318 19.39 -9.90 -4.14
C ASP A 318 19.99 -10.53 -5.38
N ASP A 319 20.14 -9.77 -6.47
CA ASP A 319 20.65 -10.22 -7.77
C ASP A 319 19.80 -11.32 -8.45
N PHE A 320 18.59 -11.58 -7.94
CA PHE A 320 17.65 -12.54 -8.51
C PHE A 320 16.28 -11.92 -8.77
N THR A 321 15.62 -11.43 -7.73
CA THR A 321 14.30 -10.83 -7.80
C THR A 321 14.32 -9.33 -8.03
N ILE A 322 15.26 -8.62 -7.41
CA ILE A 322 15.51 -7.20 -7.64
C ILE A 322 17.01 -7.01 -7.80
N PHE A 323 17.41 -6.39 -8.91
CA PHE A 323 18.81 -6.17 -9.25
C PHE A 323 19.00 -4.87 -10.03
N GLU A 324 20.22 -4.34 -10.01
CA GLU A 324 20.60 -3.14 -10.77
C GLU A 324 21.16 -3.56 -12.14
N ASP A 325 20.82 -2.82 -13.19
CA ASP A 325 21.36 -3.04 -14.54
C ASP A 325 21.74 -1.69 -15.18
N ASP A 326 23.00 -1.30 -14.97
CA ASP A 326 23.55 -0.07 -15.54
C ASP A 326 23.59 -0.07 -17.08
N ALA A 327 23.53 -1.25 -17.72
CA ALA A 327 23.68 -1.37 -19.17
C ALA A 327 22.37 -1.09 -19.95
N SER A 328 21.19 -1.31 -19.34
CA SER A 328 19.89 -1.19 -20.03
C SER A 328 19.20 0.17 -19.90
N LEU A 329 19.88 1.20 -19.40
CA LEU A 329 19.28 2.49 -18.99
C LEU A 329 18.22 2.33 -17.87
N ARG A 330 18.00 1.11 -17.35
CA ARG A 330 17.07 0.79 -16.26
C ARG A 330 17.87 0.56 -14.98
N SER A 331 17.96 1.59 -14.14
CA SER A 331 18.67 1.51 -12.84
C SER A 331 18.16 0.41 -11.90
N THR A 332 16.97 -0.13 -12.12
CA THR A 332 16.40 -1.22 -11.32
C THR A 332 15.58 -2.12 -12.22
N VAL A 333 15.89 -3.41 -12.17
CA VAL A 333 15.21 -4.50 -12.88
C VAL A 333 14.57 -5.42 -11.85
N VAL A 334 13.41 -5.96 -12.20
CA VAL A 334 12.62 -6.84 -11.34
C VAL A 334 12.29 -8.12 -12.11
N ASP A 335 12.56 -9.26 -11.49
CA ASP A 335 12.15 -10.59 -11.96
C ASP A 335 11.58 -11.41 -10.80
N LEU A 336 10.27 -11.36 -10.63
CA LEU A 336 9.57 -12.14 -9.61
C LEU A 336 9.25 -13.56 -10.10
N GLY A 337 9.94 -14.07 -11.13
CA GLY A 337 9.75 -15.39 -11.73
C GLY A 337 8.86 -15.39 -12.98
N PRO A 338 8.62 -16.56 -13.58
CA PRO A 338 7.76 -16.67 -14.75
C PRO A 338 6.29 -16.40 -14.39
N VAL A 339 5.55 -15.91 -15.38
CA VAL A 339 4.08 -15.85 -15.38
C VAL A 339 3.58 -17.10 -16.10
N ASP A 340 2.73 -17.89 -15.45
CA ASP A 340 2.10 -19.01 -16.13
C ASP A 340 0.95 -18.51 -17.04
N ILE A 341 1.23 -18.44 -18.33
CA ILE A 341 0.30 -17.99 -19.38
C ILE A 341 -0.59 -19.09 -19.94
N THR A 342 -0.47 -20.34 -19.46
CA THR A 342 -1.27 -21.46 -19.98
C THR A 342 -2.77 -21.17 -19.84
N ASN A 343 -3.51 -21.39 -20.93
CA ASN A 343 -4.97 -21.20 -21.01
C ASN A 343 -5.49 -19.78 -20.63
N ARG A 344 -4.60 -18.77 -20.66
CA ARG A 344 -4.99 -17.38 -20.44
C ARG A 344 -5.73 -16.82 -21.67
N PRO A 345 -6.74 -15.96 -21.48
CA PRO A 345 -7.30 -15.17 -22.58
C PRO A 345 -6.18 -14.37 -23.29
N SER A 346 -6.19 -14.36 -24.62
CA SER A 346 -5.25 -13.56 -25.42
C SER A 346 -5.35 -12.08 -25.03
N ARG A 347 -4.21 -11.45 -24.74
CA ARG A 347 -4.07 -10.01 -24.56
C ARG A 347 -3.18 -9.47 -25.68
N SER A 348 -3.36 -8.21 -26.06
CA SER A 348 -2.39 -7.55 -26.94
C SER A 348 -1.02 -7.55 -26.27
N SER A 349 -0.02 -8.13 -26.95
CA SER A 349 1.38 -8.04 -26.56
C SER A 349 1.85 -6.59 -26.65
N ASN A 350 2.77 -6.18 -25.78
CA ASN A 350 3.37 -4.83 -25.73
C ASN A 350 2.48 -3.71 -25.18
N MET A 351 1.74 -3.99 -24.09
CA MET A 351 1.02 -2.93 -23.37
C MET A 351 1.82 -2.42 -22.16
N HIS A 352 2.19 -1.14 -22.20
CA HIS A 352 2.56 -0.41 -20.99
C HIS A 352 1.29 -0.04 -20.21
N ALA A 353 1.37 -0.01 -18.88
CA ALA A 353 0.25 0.35 -18.03
C ALA A 353 0.08 1.88 -17.94
N ASP A 354 -1.16 2.39 -17.91
CA ASP A 354 -1.41 3.76 -17.45
C ASP A 354 -1.06 3.86 -15.96
N ILE A 355 -0.54 5.01 -15.52
CA ILE A 355 -0.12 5.21 -14.12
C ILE A 355 -0.83 6.44 -13.56
N LEU A 356 -1.43 6.31 -12.39
CA LEU A 356 -1.87 7.41 -11.53
C LEU A 356 -1.05 7.37 -10.25
N MET A 357 -0.39 8.46 -9.88
CA MET A 357 0.46 8.47 -8.68
C MET A 357 0.43 9.78 -7.91
N GLY A 358 0.61 9.72 -6.60
CA GLY A 358 0.53 10.91 -5.75
C GLY A 358 0.97 10.67 -4.33
N PHE A 359 0.89 11.71 -3.51
CA PHE A 359 1.27 11.72 -2.11
C PHE A 359 0.47 12.79 -1.34
N ASN A 360 0.52 12.73 -0.02
CA ASN A 360 -0.04 13.70 0.91
C ASN A 360 0.96 14.81 1.22
N ASP A 361 0.46 15.97 1.64
CA ASP A 361 1.28 17.16 1.91
C ASP A 361 2.23 16.99 3.12
N ALA A 362 1.87 16.14 4.08
CA ALA A 362 2.62 15.96 5.33
C ALA A 362 2.72 14.48 5.74
N GLU A 363 3.10 13.61 4.81
CA GLU A 363 3.39 12.17 5.02
C GLU A 363 4.10 11.90 6.35
N MET A 364 5.18 12.61 6.67
CA MET A 364 6.01 12.32 7.87
C MET A 364 5.52 12.95 9.17
N SER A 365 4.34 13.57 9.20
CA SER A 365 3.76 14.19 10.41
C SER A 365 3.35 13.19 11.51
N PHE A 366 3.28 11.89 11.20
CA PHE A 366 3.01 10.84 12.20
C PHE A 366 4.22 10.59 13.12
N ILE A 367 5.43 11.02 12.73
CA ILE A 367 6.60 10.94 13.60
C ILE A 367 6.52 12.03 14.67
N LYS A 368 6.64 11.64 15.94
CA LYS A 368 6.56 12.53 17.11
C LYS A 368 7.86 12.53 17.90
N GLY A 369 8.09 13.56 18.70
CA GLY A 369 9.27 13.62 19.59
C GLY A 369 10.59 13.75 18.84
N LEU A 370 10.59 14.40 17.67
CA LEU A 370 11.83 14.78 17.00
C LEU A 370 12.52 15.91 17.76
N PRO A 371 13.86 15.94 17.78
CA PRO A 371 14.59 17.03 18.41
C PRO A 371 14.39 18.32 17.62
N SER A 372 14.26 19.44 18.33
CA SER A 372 14.20 20.79 17.76
C SER A 372 15.55 21.52 17.78
N LYS A 373 16.56 20.94 18.46
CA LYS A 373 17.85 21.60 18.70
C LYS A 373 18.86 21.32 17.60
N TRP A 374 19.42 22.39 17.03
CA TRP A 374 20.36 22.30 15.92
C TRP A 374 21.65 21.53 16.25
N ASP A 375 22.14 21.63 17.48
CA ASP A 375 23.34 20.90 17.93
C ASP A 375 23.13 19.37 17.96
N ILE A 376 21.88 18.90 18.00
CA ILE A 376 21.51 17.48 17.87
C ILE A 376 21.35 17.11 16.39
N ILE A 377 20.65 17.95 15.62
CA ILE A 377 20.29 17.67 14.22
C ILE A 377 21.53 17.67 13.31
N LYS A 378 22.40 18.67 13.44
CA LYS A 378 23.53 18.89 12.52
C LYS A 378 24.55 17.74 12.48
N PRO A 379 24.97 17.14 13.60
CA PRO A 379 25.85 15.96 13.58
C PRO A 379 25.22 14.76 12.88
N ILE A 380 23.90 14.55 13.02
CA ILE A 380 23.20 13.44 12.39
C ILE A 380 23.16 13.65 10.87
N PHE A 381 22.85 14.86 10.39
CA PHE A 381 22.96 15.19 8.96
C PHE A 381 24.36 14.94 8.41
N ALA A 382 25.42 15.24 9.18
CA ALA A 382 26.80 14.98 8.77
C ALA A 382 27.15 13.49 8.67
N GLN A 383 26.48 12.63 9.44
CA GLN A 383 26.62 11.18 9.33
C GLN A 383 25.89 10.61 8.11
N THR A 384 24.71 11.17 7.78
CA THR A 384 23.89 10.69 6.66
C THR A 384 24.42 11.19 5.31
N TYR A 385 24.64 12.50 5.20
CA TYR A 385 25.16 13.19 4.00
C TYR A 385 26.63 13.55 4.23
N THR A 386 27.54 12.72 3.74
CA THR A 386 28.97 12.84 4.06
C THR A 386 29.66 13.94 3.25
N ASP A 387 29.21 14.22 2.02
CA ASP A 387 29.70 15.33 1.20
C ASP A 387 29.39 16.69 1.87
N PRO A 388 30.40 17.48 2.25
CA PRO A 388 30.20 18.75 2.93
C PRO A 388 29.54 19.83 2.08
N VAL A 389 29.75 19.84 0.76
CA VAL A 389 29.18 20.84 -0.15
C VAL A 389 27.69 20.56 -0.34
N LEU A 390 27.35 19.31 -0.67
CA LEU A 390 25.95 18.89 -0.82
C LEU A 390 25.18 19.06 0.49
N ARG A 391 25.76 18.60 1.61
CA ARG A 391 25.15 18.79 2.94
C ARG A 391 24.88 20.25 3.24
N SER A 392 25.81 21.17 2.95
CA SER A 392 25.57 22.60 3.18
C SER A 392 24.38 23.11 2.38
N LYS A 393 24.30 22.77 1.08
CA LYS A 393 23.16 23.14 0.24
C LYS A 393 21.84 22.59 0.80
N ILE A 394 21.83 21.34 1.27
CA ILE A 394 20.62 20.72 1.86
C ILE A 394 20.23 21.49 3.12
N LEU A 395 21.17 21.74 4.03
CA LEU A 395 20.88 22.49 5.25
C LEU A 395 20.37 23.90 4.92
N ASP A 396 20.95 24.57 3.93
CA ASP A 396 20.48 25.89 3.49
C ASP A 396 19.06 25.83 2.91
N ALA A 397 18.74 24.80 2.12
CA ALA A 397 17.44 24.65 1.47
C ALA A 397 16.27 24.41 2.43
N TYR A 398 16.53 23.81 3.61
CA TYR A 398 15.49 23.46 4.59
C TYR A 398 15.54 24.27 5.88
N PHE A 399 16.69 24.87 6.22
CA PHE A 399 16.90 25.51 7.52
C PHE A 399 17.42 26.96 7.44
N SER A 400 17.70 27.50 6.25
CA SER A 400 18.15 28.88 6.12
C SER A 400 17.07 29.88 6.55
N GLY A 401 17.46 30.86 7.36
CA GLY A 401 16.55 31.91 7.87
C GLY A 401 15.65 31.48 9.03
N LEU A 402 15.75 30.23 9.48
CA LEU A 402 14.99 29.73 10.64
C LEU A 402 15.66 30.17 11.95
N SER A 403 14.88 30.67 12.90
CA SER A 403 15.41 31.32 14.10
C SER A 403 14.88 30.75 15.42
N SER A 404 13.71 30.11 15.40
CA SER A 404 13.12 29.45 16.57
C SER A 404 13.29 27.93 16.52
N GLU A 405 13.16 27.28 17.69
CA GLU A 405 13.14 25.80 17.77
C GLU A 405 11.96 25.21 16.98
N ASP A 406 10.81 25.89 16.94
CA ASP A 406 9.64 25.48 16.17
C ASP A 406 9.89 25.54 14.66
N ASP A 407 10.58 26.59 14.20
CA ASP A 407 10.97 26.70 12.80
C ASP A 407 11.89 25.53 12.41
N VAL A 408 12.91 25.25 13.23
CA VAL A 408 13.85 24.14 12.98
C VAL A 408 13.12 22.80 12.92
N LEU A 409 12.17 22.57 13.83
CA LEU A 409 11.34 21.36 13.81
C LEU A 409 10.49 21.27 12.54
N HIS A 410 9.91 22.39 12.08
CA HIS A 410 9.17 22.44 10.82
C HIS A 410 10.06 22.15 9.61
N GLY A 411 11.27 22.71 9.57
CA GLY A 411 12.28 22.42 8.54
C GLY A 411 12.67 20.95 8.51
N LEU A 412 12.85 20.34 9.69
CA LEU A 412 13.15 18.91 9.82
C LEU A 412 11.99 18.03 9.33
N HIS A 413 10.74 18.36 9.70
CA HIS A 413 9.57 17.65 9.18
C HIS A 413 9.49 17.73 7.66
N THR A 414 9.70 18.92 7.08
CA THR A 414 9.69 19.13 5.62
C THR A 414 10.78 18.29 4.95
N PHE A 415 12.00 18.32 5.49
CA PHE A 415 13.10 17.49 5.00
C PHE A 415 12.76 16.00 5.04
N LEU A 416 12.28 15.48 6.18
CA LEU A 416 11.94 14.06 6.32
C LEU A 416 10.80 13.66 5.38
N ASN A 417 9.80 14.52 5.23
CA ASN A 417 8.67 14.33 4.32
C ASN A 417 9.13 14.12 2.88
N GLU A 418 9.93 15.06 2.38
CA GLU A 418 10.40 15.06 0.99
C GLU A 418 11.41 13.93 0.74
N SER A 419 12.35 13.71 1.65
CA SER A 419 13.40 12.68 1.50
C SER A 419 12.90 11.25 1.66
N THR A 420 11.83 11.03 2.43
CA THR A 420 11.32 9.67 2.69
C THR A 420 10.24 9.25 1.70
N PHE A 421 9.28 10.13 1.40
CA PHE A 421 8.11 9.77 0.59
C PHE A 421 8.10 10.46 -0.78
N GLU A 422 8.07 11.79 -0.80
CA GLU A 422 7.77 12.53 -2.03
C GLU A 422 8.82 12.28 -3.12
N LEU A 423 10.11 12.31 -2.76
CA LEU A 423 11.19 12.14 -3.72
C LEU A 423 11.18 10.76 -4.40
N SER A 424 10.86 9.70 -3.66
CA SER A 424 10.73 8.35 -4.23
C SER A 424 9.63 8.31 -5.30
N VAL A 425 8.47 8.93 -5.02
CA VAL A 425 7.36 9.03 -5.99
C VAL A 425 7.74 9.91 -7.19
N ALA A 426 8.39 11.05 -6.96
CA ALA A 426 8.85 11.96 -8.02
C ALA A 426 9.91 11.31 -8.94
N ARG A 427 10.83 10.51 -8.38
CA ARG A 427 11.82 9.75 -9.14
C ARG A 427 11.16 8.63 -9.95
N ALA A 428 10.22 7.89 -9.37
CA ALA A 428 9.46 6.88 -10.10
C ALA A 428 8.70 7.50 -11.29
N ARG A 429 8.03 8.64 -11.07
CA ARG A 429 7.37 9.41 -12.13
C ARG A 429 8.33 9.78 -13.26
N THR A 430 9.50 10.32 -12.92
CA THR A 430 10.52 10.73 -13.89
C THR A 430 11.06 9.54 -14.67
N SER A 431 11.31 8.42 -14.00
CA SER A 431 11.77 7.16 -14.61
C SER A 431 10.77 6.61 -15.62
N PHE A 432 9.49 6.51 -15.26
CA PHE A 432 8.46 6.01 -16.19
C PHE A 432 8.27 6.94 -17.39
N ARG A 433 8.33 8.26 -17.18
CA ARG A 433 8.24 9.23 -18.28
C ARG A 433 9.45 9.15 -19.22
N SER A 434 10.66 8.99 -18.70
CA SER A 434 11.87 8.93 -19.53
C SER A 434 11.91 7.64 -20.36
N ARG A 435 11.63 6.47 -19.75
CA ARG A 435 11.58 5.18 -20.44
C ARG A 435 10.61 5.19 -21.63
N ARG A 436 9.40 5.71 -21.41
CA ARG A 436 8.35 5.79 -22.44
C ARG A 436 8.67 6.76 -23.59
N ARG A 437 9.49 7.79 -23.34
CA ARG A 437 9.98 8.70 -24.40
C ARG A 437 11.04 8.06 -25.28
N VAL A 438 11.93 7.25 -24.70
CA VAL A 438 13.03 6.58 -25.43
C VAL A 438 12.50 5.50 -26.37
N GLU A 439 11.45 4.77 -25.95
CA GLU A 439 10.88 3.66 -26.73
C GLU A 439 9.90 4.11 -27.84
N ALA A 440 9.67 5.43 -28.01
CA ALA A 440 8.91 6.08 -29.09
C ALA A 440 7.63 5.35 -29.54
N HIS A 441 6.66 5.22 -28.62
CA HIS A 441 5.29 4.82 -28.95
C HIS A 441 4.38 6.07 -29.09
N PRO A 442 3.82 6.36 -30.27
CA PRO A 442 2.88 7.48 -30.47
C PRO A 442 1.61 7.41 -29.59
N GLU A 443 1.33 6.24 -29.01
CA GLU A 443 0.22 5.97 -28.09
C GLU A 443 0.68 5.92 -26.61
N ALA A 444 1.80 6.57 -26.26
CA ALA A 444 2.39 6.50 -24.93
C ALA A 444 1.39 6.90 -23.82
N LYS A 445 0.82 5.88 -23.19
CA LYS A 445 -0.04 5.96 -22.01
C LYS A 445 0.56 6.82 -20.91
N THR A 446 -0.27 7.66 -20.34
CA THR A 446 0.06 8.83 -19.54
C THR A 446 0.41 8.47 -18.09
N VAL A 447 1.35 9.24 -17.52
CA VAL A 447 1.62 9.23 -16.08
C VAL A 447 0.88 10.42 -15.47
N HIS A 448 -0.27 10.15 -14.88
CA HIS A 448 -1.09 11.13 -14.19
C HIS A 448 -0.59 11.32 -12.76
N SER A 449 -0.79 12.52 -12.23
CA SER A 449 -0.35 12.86 -10.88
C SER A 449 -1.47 13.46 -10.07
N PHE A 450 -1.47 13.19 -8.76
CA PHE A 450 -2.32 13.88 -7.81
C PHE A 450 -1.54 14.29 -6.56
N HIS A 451 -2.01 15.33 -5.87
CA HIS A 451 -1.51 15.80 -4.58
C HIS A 451 -2.65 15.97 -3.60
N VAL A 452 -2.47 15.56 -2.37
CA VAL A 452 -3.49 15.64 -1.32
C VAL A 452 -3.05 16.67 -0.28
N GLU A 453 -3.85 17.73 -0.12
CA GLU A 453 -3.61 18.79 0.86
C GLU A 453 -4.67 18.82 1.96
N PHE A 454 -5.87 18.30 1.72
CA PHE A 454 -6.89 18.19 2.76
C PHE A 454 -6.38 17.36 3.94
N GLY A 455 -6.83 17.75 5.12
CA GLY A 455 -6.42 17.13 6.37
C GLY A 455 -7.39 16.08 6.87
N ASN A 456 -6.93 15.37 7.91
CA ASN A 456 -7.78 14.52 8.72
C ASN A 456 -8.91 15.36 9.36
N PRO A 457 -10.19 15.02 9.13
CA PRO A 457 -11.30 15.84 9.63
C PRO A 457 -11.57 15.63 11.12
N PHE A 458 -11.08 14.53 11.70
CA PHE A 458 -11.42 14.09 13.04
C PHE A 458 -10.59 14.80 14.11
N PRO A 459 -11.16 15.08 15.29
CA PRO A 459 -10.50 15.83 16.35
C PRO A 459 -9.30 15.08 16.94
N GLY A 460 -8.18 15.79 17.10
CA GLY A 460 -6.95 15.30 17.70
C GLY A 460 -5.69 15.95 17.11
N PRO A 461 -4.48 15.52 17.51
CA PRO A 461 -3.21 16.10 17.06
C PRO A 461 -2.95 16.09 15.54
N GLY A 462 -3.65 15.24 14.80
CA GLY A 462 -3.60 15.14 13.34
C GLY A 462 -4.69 15.92 12.61
N GLN A 463 -5.62 16.56 13.33
CA GLN A 463 -6.74 17.26 12.70
C GLN A 463 -6.24 18.37 11.77
N GLY A 464 -6.79 18.43 10.56
CA GLY A 464 -6.40 19.41 9.53
C GLY A 464 -5.02 19.14 8.89
N ILE A 465 -4.31 18.09 9.31
CA ILE A 465 -3.02 17.69 8.73
C ILE A 465 -3.26 16.62 7.68
N SER A 466 -2.70 16.83 6.48
CA SER A 466 -2.65 15.84 5.41
C SER A 466 -1.54 14.82 5.68
N HIS A 467 -1.73 14.03 6.74
CA HIS A 467 -0.77 13.03 7.17
C HIS A 467 -0.82 11.78 6.29
N HIS A 468 0.14 10.87 6.45
CA HIS A 468 0.16 9.59 5.75
C HIS A 468 -1.17 8.84 5.87
N CYS A 469 -1.66 8.32 4.73
CA CYS A 469 -2.93 7.61 4.56
C CYS A 469 -4.21 8.45 4.65
N THR A 470 -4.16 9.78 4.85
CA THR A 470 -5.36 10.63 5.01
C THR A 470 -6.35 10.44 3.85
N GLU A 471 -5.85 10.22 2.64
CA GLU A 471 -6.64 9.96 1.44
C GLU A 471 -7.52 8.70 1.53
N LEU A 472 -7.13 7.70 2.32
CA LEU A 472 -7.90 6.46 2.50
C LEU A 472 -9.23 6.70 3.24
N ILE A 473 -9.28 7.71 4.12
CA ILE A 473 -10.51 8.13 4.82
C ILE A 473 -11.63 8.38 3.81
N TYR A 474 -11.28 9.02 2.68
CA TYR A 474 -12.21 9.50 1.68
C TYR A 474 -12.37 8.52 0.51
N LEU A 475 -11.26 7.94 0.02
CA LEU A 475 -11.28 7.00 -1.09
C LEU A 475 -12.17 5.78 -0.79
N PHE A 476 -11.93 5.13 0.34
CA PHE A 476 -12.70 3.96 0.76
C PHE A 476 -13.91 4.33 1.62
N GLU A 477 -14.03 5.60 2.01
CA GLU A 477 -15.11 6.11 2.86
C GLU A 477 -15.27 5.24 4.12
N ALA A 478 -14.13 4.75 4.65
CA ALA A 478 -14.08 3.77 5.74
C ALA A 478 -14.78 4.30 7.01
N PHE A 479 -14.76 5.61 7.21
CA PHE A 479 -15.35 6.30 8.35
C PHE A 479 -16.67 7.02 8.00
N HIS A 480 -17.51 6.42 7.15
CA HIS A 480 -18.73 7.04 6.61
C HIS A 480 -19.56 7.82 7.63
N ASP A 481 -19.95 7.18 8.73
CA ASP A 481 -20.81 7.80 9.75
C ASP A 481 -20.10 8.99 10.42
N ALA A 482 -18.79 8.88 10.66
CA ALA A 482 -18.01 9.95 11.25
C ALA A 482 -17.83 11.13 10.27
N LEU A 483 -17.69 10.87 8.96
CA LEU A 483 -17.68 11.91 7.94
C LEU A 483 -19.04 12.61 7.83
N ALA A 484 -20.14 11.85 7.89
CA ALA A 484 -21.50 12.40 7.87
C ALA A 484 -21.78 13.30 9.09
N LEU A 485 -21.22 12.97 10.25
CA LEU A 485 -21.28 13.83 11.44
C LEU A 485 -20.39 15.06 11.29
N ALA A 486 -19.18 14.92 10.74
CA ALA A 486 -18.29 16.05 10.48
C ALA A 486 -18.93 17.06 9.52
N ASP A 487 -19.65 16.60 8.50
CA ASP A 487 -20.44 17.44 7.57
C ASP A 487 -21.55 18.25 8.27
N GLN A 488 -22.03 17.77 9.41
CA GLN A 488 -23.00 18.46 10.27
C GLN A 488 -22.34 19.35 11.33
N GLY A 489 -21.00 19.47 11.32
CA GLY A 489 -20.23 20.19 12.34
C GLY A 489 -20.12 19.45 13.68
N ILE A 490 -20.43 18.16 13.71
CA ILE A 490 -20.37 17.31 14.90
C ILE A 490 -19.05 16.55 14.88
N LEU A 491 -18.15 16.90 15.79
CA LEU A 491 -16.85 16.25 15.93
C LEU A 491 -16.82 15.39 17.20
N ARG A 492 -16.48 14.10 17.03
CA ARG A 492 -16.35 13.13 18.12
C ARG A 492 -14.89 12.73 18.31
N PRO A 493 -14.34 12.84 19.53
CA PRO A 493 -13.02 12.30 19.85
C PRO A 493 -12.91 10.82 19.53
N TYR A 494 -11.70 10.37 19.19
CA TYR A 494 -11.39 8.95 19.12
C TYR A 494 -11.74 8.25 20.44
N GLN A 495 -12.56 7.20 20.35
CA GLN A 495 -12.91 6.34 21.48
C GLN A 495 -12.84 4.90 21.03
N ASP A 496 -11.98 4.10 21.67
CA ASP A 496 -11.95 2.65 21.51
C ASP A 496 -12.85 2.02 22.58
N PRO A 497 -13.97 1.37 22.21
CA PRO A 497 -14.86 0.73 23.17
C PRO A 497 -14.15 -0.28 24.07
N SER A 498 -13.11 -0.96 23.58
CA SER A 498 -12.36 -1.96 24.36
C SER A 498 -11.51 -1.34 25.47
N GLU A 499 -11.00 -0.12 25.27
CA GLU A 499 -10.20 0.62 26.26
C GLU A 499 -11.08 1.19 27.38
N SER A 500 -12.34 1.52 27.07
CA SER A 500 -13.31 2.01 28.06
C SER A 500 -13.83 0.94 29.03
N ALA A 501 -13.79 -0.34 28.64
CA ALA A 501 -14.26 -1.46 29.44
C ALA A 501 -13.21 -2.05 30.40
N GLY A 502 -11.92 -1.71 30.23
CA GLY A 502 -10.80 -2.29 30.99
C GLY A 502 -10.48 -1.64 32.33
N ASN A 503 -10.99 -0.43 32.60
CA ASN A 503 -10.72 0.30 33.85
C ASN A 503 -11.81 0.04 34.89
N GLY A 504 -11.85 -1.20 35.39
CA GLY A 504 -12.66 -1.62 36.54
C GLY A 504 -12.03 -1.29 37.90
N GLU A 505 -11.28 -0.19 38.03
CA GLU A 505 -10.88 0.36 39.32
C GLU A 505 -11.48 1.76 39.49
N SER A 506 -12.18 1.93 40.62
CA SER A 506 -12.92 3.12 41.00
C SER A 506 -12.11 4.42 40.87
N GLN A 507 -12.38 5.18 39.82
CA GLN A 507 -12.27 6.64 39.89
C GLN A 507 -13.66 7.22 40.05
N SER A 508 -13.80 8.02 41.10
CA SER A 508 -15.01 8.71 41.49
C SER A 508 -15.71 9.37 40.30
N THR A 509 -16.99 9.05 40.15
CA THR A 509 -17.93 9.69 39.25
C THR A 509 -17.89 11.21 39.39
N SER A 510 -17.28 11.87 38.42
CA SER A 510 -17.71 13.20 37.99
C SER A 510 -18.18 13.06 36.55
N ASN A 511 -19.44 13.39 36.31
CA ASN A 511 -20.17 13.20 35.06
C ASN A 511 -19.34 13.58 33.82
N ALA A 512 -18.77 12.58 33.13
CA ALA A 512 -18.40 12.72 31.74
C ALA A 512 -19.68 12.54 30.92
N SER A 513 -20.44 13.62 30.77
CA SER A 513 -21.44 13.71 29.70
C SER A 513 -20.74 13.46 28.37
N ASP A 514 -21.40 12.75 27.45
CA ASP A 514 -21.11 12.75 26.00
C ASP A 514 -20.75 14.16 25.53
N SER A 515 -19.48 14.54 25.54
CA SER A 515 -19.07 15.87 25.14
C SER A 515 -18.91 15.87 23.63
N GLU A 516 -20.05 15.82 22.93
CA GLU A 516 -20.13 16.24 21.53
C GLU A 516 -19.59 17.67 21.47
N ILE A 517 -18.49 17.87 20.75
CA ILE A 517 -17.98 19.21 20.48
C ILE A 517 -18.83 19.76 19.33
N LYS A 518 -19.96 20.37 19.68
CA LYS A 518 -20.72 21.20 18.72
C LYS A 518 -19.93 22.48 18.50
N VAL A 519 -19.26 22.55 17.35
CA VAL A 519 -18.71 23.82 16.88
C VAL A 519 -19.92 24.68 16.50
N GLN A 520 -20.14 25.80 17.19
CA GLN A 520 -21.18 26.77 16.80
C GLN A 520 -20.84 27.32 15.43
N THR A 521 -21.43 26.77 14.37
CA THR A 521 -21.44 27.38 13.06
C THR A 521 -22.54 28.43 13.04
N GLY A 522 -22.14 29.70 13.14
CA GLY A 522 -23.01 30.81 12.72
C GLY A 522 -23.41 30.59 11.26
N GLU A 523 -24.62 31.02 10.90
CA GLU A 523 -25.14 30.92 9.53
C GLU A 523 -24.09 31.43 8.50
N GLY A 524 -23.55 30.49 7.71
CA GLY A 524 -22.60 30.75 6.62
C GLY A 524 -21.13 30.59 7.00
N THR A 525 -20.44 29.71 6.25
CA THR A 525 -18.97 29.53 6.13
C THR A 525 -18.28 28.60 7.13
N THR A 526 -18.35 27.28 6.90
CA THR A 526 -17.04 26.60 6.80
C THR A 526 -16.45 27.08 5.48
N GLY A 527 -15.22 27.58 5.45
CA GLY A 527 -14.59 28.05 4.20
C GLY A 527 -14.30 26.92 3.20
N HIS A 528 -14.98 25.77 3.31
CA HIS A 528 -14.81 24.61 2.46
C HIS A 528 -15.67 24.75 1.19
N ALA A 529 -15.10 24.37 0.05
CA ALA A 529 -15.78 24.35 -1.24
C ALA A 529 -16.79 23.19 -1.37
N ARG A 530 -16.70 22.18 -0.50
CA ARG A 530 -17.51 20.94 -0.50
C ARG A 530 -17.68 20.43 0.92
N THR A 531 -18.65 19.53 1.12
CA THR A 531 -18.66 18.66 2.31
C THR A 531 -17.61 17.53 2.19
N HIS A 532 -17.29 16.86 3.29
CA HIS A 532 -16.39 15.71 3.29
C HIS A 532 -16.93 14.54 2.46
N LEU A 533 -18.23 14.24 2.52
CA LEU A 533 -18.84 13.20 1.67
C LEU A 533 -18.83 13.58 0.18
N GLU A 534 -18.99 14.87 -0.15
CA GLU A 534 -18.83 15.36 -1.52
C GLU A 534 -17.39 15.23 -2.02
N LEU A 535 -16.40 15.51 -1.16
CA LEU A 535 -14.99 15.28 -1.48
C LEU A 535 -14.69 13.79 -1.66
N ALA A 536 -15.24 12.91 -0.81
CA ALA A 536 -15.10 11.45 -0.95
C ALA A 536 -15.58 10.98 -2.33
N ARG A 537 -16.77 11.42 -2.74
CA ARG A 537 -17.30 11.14 -4.08
C ARG A 537 -16.39 11.67 -5.18
N ALA A 538 -15.85 12.88 -5.05
CA ALA A 538 -14.94 13.45 -6.05
C ALA A 538 -13.64 12.65 -6.20
N ILE A 539 -13.08 12.15 -5.10
CA ILE A 539 -11.87 11.29 -5.10
C ILE A 539 -12.19 9.92 -5.71
N GLN A 540 -13.32 9.31 -5.32
CA GLN A 540 -13.78 8.05 -5.89
C GLN A 540 -14.05 8.17 -7.40
N ASP A 541 -14.67 9.28 -7.84
CA ASP A 541 -14.94 9.54 -9.24
C ASP A 541 -13.65 9.68 -10.04
N HIS A 542 -12.65 10.40 -9.51
CA HIS A 542 -11.32 10.52 -10.11
C HIS A 542 -10.64 9.14 -10.29
N TRP A 543 -10.76 8.25 -9.30
CA TRP A 543 -10.26 6.88 -9.41
C TRP A 543 -11.01 6.07 -10.46
N LEU A 544 -12.33 6.17 -10.48
CA LEU A 544 -13.17 5.45 -11.43
C LEU A 544 -12.99 5.95 -12.88
N ASP A 545 -12.71 7.24 -13.08
CA ASP A 545 -12.35 7.82 -14.39
C ASP A 545 -11.00 7.29 -14.92
N PHE A 546 -10.13 6.85 -14.01
CA PHE A 546 -8.90 6.15 -14.35
C PHE A 546 -9.13 4.65 -14.57
N ILE A 547 -9.97 3.98 -13.76
CA ILE A 547 -10.13 2.52 -13.77
C ILE A 547 -11.02 2.03 -14.91
N VAL A 548 -12.15 2.70 -15.14
CA VAL A 548 -13.26 2.15 -15.94
C VAL A 548 -13.09 2.33 -17.45
N PRO A 549 -12.86 3.56 -17.96
CA PRO A 549 -12.81 3.83 -19.39
C PRO A 549 -11.78 2.98 -20.15
N ASP A 550 -11.95 2.80 -21.46
CA ASP A 550 -10.95 2.10 -22.28
C ASP A 550 -9.72 2.98 -22.56
N GLU A 551 -9.94 4.28 -22.78
CA GLU A 551 -8.91 5.33 -22.73
C GLU A 551 -9.09 6.16 -21.46
N VAL A 552 -8.00 6.50 -20.76
CA VAL A 552 -8.07 7.19 -19.47
C VAL A 552 -8.78 8.54 -19.62
N ALA A 553 -9.81 8.77 -18.79
CA ALA A 553 -10.61 10.00 -18.80
C ALA A 553 -10.11 11.05 -17.79
N LEU A 554 -8.79 11.11 -17.58
CA LEU A 554 -8.13 12.16 -16.81
C LEU A 554 -7.43 13.12 -17.79
N GLY A 555 -7.28 14.40 -17.41
CA GLY A 555 -6.60 15.43 -18.20
C GLY A 555 -5.26 14.95 -18.81
N GLY A 556 -4.94 15.49 -19.99
CA GLY A 556 -3.97 14.92 -20.92
C GLY A 556 -2.65 15.67 -21.05
N ALA A 557 -2.42 16.75 -20.31
CA ALA A 557 -1.13 17.44 -20.37
C ALA A 557 -0.07 16.73 -19.49
N LEU A 558 1.15 16.65 -20.02
CA LEU A 558 2.25 15.82 -19.48
C LEU A 558 2.74 16.25 -18.08
N ASP A 559 2.41 17.46 -17.65
CA ASP A 559 2.82 18.12 -16.42
C ASP A 559 1.65 18.41 -15.48
N GLU A 560 0.41 18.02 -15.85
CA GLU A 560 -0.76 18.22 -14.99
C GLU A 560 -0.68 17.40 -13.70
N ILE A 561 -1.10 18.03 -12.61
CA ILE A 561 -1.32 17.40 -11.30
C ILE A 561 -2.68 17.82 -10.75
N THR A 562 -3.50 16.84 -10.37
CA THR A 562 -4.77 17.07 -9.69
C THR A 562 -4.51 17.31 -8.21
N VAL A 563 -4.85 18.49 -7.69
CA VAL A 563 -4.67 18.81 -6.28
C VAL A 563 -6.03 18.80 -5.56
N PHE A 564 -6.13 17.99 -4.52
CA PHE A 564 -7.26 17.99 -3.59
C PHE A 564 -6.93 18.92 -2.41
N GLY A 565 -7.52 20.13 -2.44
CA GLY A 565 -7.10 21.27 -1.62
C GLY A 565 -7.51 21.19 -0.15
N LYS A 566 -6.86 22.02 0.69
CA LYS A 566 -7.16 22.19 2.13
C LYS A 566 -8.61 22.59 2.41
N ASP A 567 -9.21 23.32 1.49
CA ASP A 567 -10.59 23.77 1.49
C ASP A 567 -11.57 22.72 0.92
N LEU A 568 -11.14 21.47 0.74
CA LEU A 568 -11.91 20.38 0.12
C LEU A 568 -12.28 20.63 -1.36
N SER A 569 -11.61 21.58 -2.01
CA SER A 569 -11.72 21.81 -3.46
C SER A 569 -10.89 20.79 -4.26
N THR A 570 -11.14 20.74 -5.57
CA THR A 570 -10.25 20.06 -6.52
C THR A 570 -9.82 21.07 -7.57
N ARG A 571 -8.52 21.13 -7.85
CA ARG A 571 -7.94 22.00 -8.87
C ARG A 571 -6.89 21.23 -9.67
N VAL A 572 -6.55 21.74 -10.85
CA VAL A 572 -5.46 21.22 -11.66
C VAL A 572 -4.35 22.25 -11.68
N GLU A 573 -3.14 21.82 -11.40
CA GLU A 573 -1.92 22.62 -11.48
C GLU A 573 -0.93 22.01 -12.47
N SER A 574 0.14 22.75 -12.78
CA SER A 574 1.29 22.23 -13.52
C SER A 574 2.43 21.96 -12.54
N LEU A 575 2.98 20.75 -12.56
CA LEU A 575 4.19 20.37 -11.84
C LEU A 575 5.42 21.17 -12.27
N ASP A 576 5.43 21.70 -13.49
CA ASP A 576 6.49 22.57 -13.99
C ASP A 576 6.23 24.05 -13.67
N GLY A 577 5.06 24.37 -13.11
CA GLY A 577 4.64 25.70 -12.71
C GLY A 577 5.29 26.22 -11.41
N PRO A 578 5.06 27.50 -11.08
CA PRO A 578 5.71 28.19 -9.96
C PRO A 578 5.35 27.61 -8.59
N ALA A 579 4.14 27.04 -8.42
CA ALA A 579 3.71 26.43 -7.16
C ALA A 579 4.59 25.25 -6.73
N TRP A 580 5.19 24.55 -7.69
CA TRP A 580 6.00 23.35 -7.47
C TRP A 580 7.50 23.60 -7.58
N GLN A 581 7.93 24.81 -7.96
CA GLN A 581 9.34 25.11 -8.24
C GLN A 581 10.24 24.81 -7.05
N GLY A 582 9.95 25.35 -5.86
CA GLY A 582 10.81 25.15 -4.69
C GLY A 582 10.92 23.69 -4.27
N ARG A 583 9.82 22.94 -4.37
CA ARG A 583 9.79 21.50 -4.08
C ARG A 583 10.63 20.70 -5.09
N ARG A 584 10.54 21.02 -6.39
CA ARG A 584 11.38 20.41 -7.44
C ARG A 584 12.87 20.70 -7.26
N GLU A 585 13.23 21.93 -6.87
CA GLU A 585 14.62 22.30 -6.60
C GLU A 585 15.20 21.49 -5.42
N ARG A 586 14.42 21.32 -4.35
CA ARG A 586 14.80 20.48 -3.21
C ARG A 586 14.89 19.00 -3.55
N TRP A 587 13.95 18.48 -4.34
CA TRP A 587 14.02 17.10 -4.85
C TRP A 587 15.26 16.87 -5.71
N ALA A 588 15.60 17.81 -6.60
CA ALA A 588 16.80 17.71 -7.43
C ALA A 588 18.07 17.67 -6.57
N LEU A 589 18.12 18.49 -5.52
CA LEU A 589 19.22 18.52 -4.57
C LEU A 589 19.37 17.20 -3.80
N LEU A 590 18.28 16.69 -3.24
CA LEU A 590 18.28 15.40 -2.53
C LEU A 590 18.65 14.22 -3.45
N ALA A 591 18.31 14.30 -4.74
CA ALA A 591 18.66 13.29 -5.73
C ALA A 591 20.16 13.25 -6.10
N GLU A 592 20.97 14.24 -5.69
CA GLU A 592 22.44 14.21 -5.87
C GLU A 592 23.11 13.09 -5.05
N ASP A 593 22.50 12.61 -3.96
CA ASP A 593 22.99 11.49 -3.13
C ASP A 593 21.84 10.55 -2.72
N VAL A 594 21.35 9.77 -3.69
CA VAL A 594 20.33 8.74 -3.49
C VAL A 594 20.72 7.72 -2.41
N PRO A 595 21.97 7.22 -2.31
CA PRO A 595 22.35 6.35 -1.22
C PRO A 595 22.16 6.97 0.17
N ALA A 596 22.49 8.26 0.37
CA ALA A 596 22.19 8.95 1.63
C ALA A 596 20.70 9.12 1.88
N MET A 597 19.94 9.48 0.84
CA MET A 597 18.48 9.58 0.91
C MET A 597 17.85 8.25 1.37
N ASN A 598 18.27 7.11 0.79
CA ASN A 598 17.81 5.78 1.20
C ASN A 598 18.15 5.44 2.67
N ARG A 599 19.17 6.09 3.26
CA ARG A 599 19.55 5.96 4.67
C ARG A 599 18.83 6.97 5.60
N THR A 600 17.87 7.76 5.09
CA THR A 600 17.07 8.68 5.92
C THR A 600 16.32 7.93 7.04
N ARG A 601 15.98 6.66 6.84
CA ARG A 601 15.47 5.80 7.92
C ARG A 601 16.43 5.73 9.11
N ASP A 602 17.71 5.52 8.86
CA ASP A 602 18.71 5.41 9.93
C ASP A 602 18.91 6.76 10.63
N MET A 603 18.78 7.86 9.88
CA MET A 603 18.74 9.22 10.41
C MET A 603 17.56 9.42 11.38
N ILE A 604 16.35 9.00 11.01
CA ILE A 604 15.16 9.06 11.88
C ILE A 604 15.40 8.29 13.18
N MET A 605 16.04 7.12 13.10
CA MET A 605 16.37 6.32 14.29
C MET A 605 17.40 7.00 15.18
N ALA A 606 18.39 7.66 14.60
CA ALA A 606 19.35 8.46 15.35
C ALA A 606 18.68 9.65 16.05
N LEU A 607 17.75 10.32 15.37
CA LEU A 607 17.00 11.46 15.91
C LEU A 607 16.14 11.06 17.12
N HIS A 608 15.51 9.88 17.11
CA HIS A 608 14.72 9.36 18.24
C HIS A 608 15.54 8.87 19.43
N SER A 609 16.87 8.76 19.29
CA SER A 609 17.73 8.31 20.40
C SER A 609 18.07 9.44 21.39
N PHE A 610 17.57 10.67 21.14
CA PHE A 610 17.70 11.87 21.96
C PHE A 610 16.32 12.35 22.39
#